data_AF-A0A4S8NMB5-F1
#
_entry.id   AF-A0A4S8NMB5-F1
#
_cell.length_a   1.000
_cell.length_b   1.000
_cell.length_c   1.000
_cell.angle_alpha   90.00
_cell.angle_beta   90.00
_cell.angle_gamma   90.00
#
_symmetry.space_group_name_H-M   'P 1'
#
loop_
_entity.id
_entity.type
_entity.pdbx_description
1 polymer ?
#
loop_
_entity_poly.entity_id
_entity_poly.type
_entity_poly.pdbx_seq_one_letter_code
_entity_poly.pdbx_strand_id
1 'polypeptide(L)'
;MALPERDVLLCRDCCCGTAKKHPDADHRGQRDEIEALDDPAGRRGPRVRVRVVDCLDECDRSNVVLVRDFTWFPGGRRPKDFWLGGVLSTGVTEAVVDWVREGGPVPETLQRHVFRGKRG
;
A
#
# COMPACT_ATOMS: atom_id res chain seq x y z
N MET A 1 -3.61 9.85 19.89
CA MET A 1 -4.04 9.88 18.47
C MET A 1 -4.84 8.62 18.21
N ALA A 2 -6.01 8.72 17.58
CA ALA A 2 -6.80 7.55 17.21
C ALA A 2 -6.04 6.71 16.17
N LEU A 3 -6.26 5.40 16.17
CA LEU A 3 -5.72 4.53 15.11
C LEU A 3 -6.29 4.98 13.75
N PRO A 4 -5.47 4.95 12.67
CA PRO A 4 -6.01 5.14 11.33
C PRO A 4 -6.95 3.98 11.01
N GLU A 5 -7.89 4.22 10.10
CA GLU A 5 -8.69 3.12 9.54
C GLU A 5 -7.83 2.26 8.63
N ARG A 6 -6.91 2.90 7.88
CA ARG A 6 -5.93 2.23 7.01
C ARG A 6 -4.54 2.81 7.19
N ASP A 7 -3.55 1.94 7.35
CA ASP A 7 -2.13 2.30 7.42
C ASP A 7 -1.43 1.67 6.22
N VAL A 8 -0.93 2.52 5.31
CA VAL A 8 -0.26 2.13 4.07
C VAL A 8 1.24 2.30 4.25
N LEU A 9 1.99 1.21 4.06
CA LEU A 9 3.45 1.26 4.02
C LEU A 9 3.89 1.05 2.57
N LEU A 10 4.60 2.02 2.02
CA LEU A 10 5.23 1.94 0.71
C LEU A 10 6.71 1.61 0.89
N CYS A 11 7.15 0.46 0.36
CA CYS A 11 8.56 0.11 0.33
C CYS A 11 9.28 0.93 -0.73
N ARG A 12 10.25 1.74 -0.32
CA ARG A 12 11.01 2.58 -1.22
C ARG A 12 12.45 2.70 -0.73
N ASP A 13 13.37 2.18 -1.53
CA ASP A 13 14.84 2.31 -1.47
C ASP A 13 15.49 0.97 -1.89
N CYS A 14 16.15 0.25 -0.98
CA CYS A 14 17.19 -0.78 -1.22
C CYS A 14 16.99 -1.70 -2.44
N CYS A 15 15.75 -2.07 -2.76
CA CYS A 15 15.37 -2.82 -3.95
C CYS A 15 14.06 -2.33 -4.62
N CYS A 16 13.26 -1.49 -3.94
CA CYS A 16 11.95 -1.06 -4.42
C CYS A 16 11.99 0.40 -4.85
N GLY A 17 11.47 0.71 -6.03
CA GLY A 17 11.42 2.08 -6.54
C GLY A 17 12.70 2.62 -7.14
N THR A 18 13.58 1.72 -7.56
CA THR A 18 14.81 2.09 -8.25
C THR A 18 14.70 1.71 -9.72
N ALA A 19 15.09 2.65 -10.59
CA ALA A 19 15.15 2.41 -12.03
C ALA A 19 16.12 1.26 -12.39
N LYS A 20 17.04 0.91 -11.49
CA LYS A 20 17.92 -0.26 -11.67
C LYS A 20 17.14 -1.57 -11.78
N LYS A 21 16.10 -1.75 -10.96
CA LYS A 21 15.29 -2.99 -10.96
C LYS A 21 14.16 -2.93 -11.98
N HIS A 22 13.55 -1.75 -12.13
CA HIS A 22 12.40 -1.51 -13.00
C HIS A 22 12.57 -0.18 -13.73
N PRO A 23 13.31 -0.14 -14.85
CA PRO A 23 13.63 1.11 -15.55
C PRO A 23 12.40 1.77 -16.18
N ASP A 24 11.40 0.99 -16.56
CA ASP A 24 10.22 1.47 -17.27
C ASP A 24 9.07 1.89 -16.33
N ALA A 25 9.24 1.72 -15.01
CA ALA A 25 8.22 2.06 -14.04
C ALA A 25 8.35 3.52 -13.57
N ASP A 26 7.24 4.25 -13.55
CA ASP A 26 7.19 5.59 -12.97
C ASP A 26 7.12 5.53 -11.44
N HIS A 27 8.29 5.35 -10.82
CA HIS A 27 8.42 5.27 -9.36
C HIS A 27 8.08 6.57 -8.65
N ARG A 28 8.29 7.71 -9.31
CA ARG A 28 8.03 9.03 -8.74
C ARG A 28 6.53 9.31 -8.75
N GLY A 29 5.87 9.14 -9.89
CA GLY A 29 4.42 9.29 -10.00
C GLY A 29 3.68 8.35 -9.05
N GLN A 30 4.09 7.08 -8.98
CA GLN A 30 3.52 6.14 -8.02
C GLN A 30 3.66 6.61 -6.57
N ARG A 31 4.83 7.12 -6.19
CA ARG A 31 5.07 7.62 -4.83
C ARG A 31 4.15 8.80 -4.54
N ASP A 32 4.11 9.78 -5.44
CA ASP A 32 3.31 11.00 -5.28
C ASP A 32 1.82 10.64 -5.12
N GLU A 33 1.30 9.71 -5.91
CA GLU A 33 -0.08 9.23 -5.82
C GLU A 33 -0.40 8.52 -4.50
N ILE A 34 0.50 7.66 -4.02
CA ILE A 34 0.30 6.94 -2.76
C ILE A 34 0.44 7.90 -1.57
N GLU A 35 1.41 8.82 -1.58
CA GLU A 35 1.57 9.84 -0.52
C GLU A 35 0.36 10.79 -0.44
N ALA A 36 -0.32 11.07 -1.57
CA ALA A 36 -1.54 11.87 -1.59
C ALA A 36 -2.73 11.24 -0.83
N LEU A 37 -2.67 9.94 -0.52
CA LEU A 37 -3.65 9.29 0.37
C LEU A 37 -3.54 9.77 1.82
N ASP A 38 -2.42 10.34 2.26
CA ASP A 38 -2.20 10.69 3.66
C ASP A 38 -3.21 11.74 4.16
N ASP A 39 -4.11 11.28 5.02
CA ASP A 39 -5.13 12.09 5.68
C ASP A 39 -5.48 11.47 7.04
N PRO A 40 -4.56 11.57 8.01
CA PRO A 40 -4.77 10.97 9.33
C PRO A 40 -5.94 11.60 10.10
N ALA A 41 -6.39 12.80 9.67
CA ALA A 41 -7.54 13.49 10.24
C ALA A 41 -8.87 13.09 9.59
N GLY A 42 -8.87 12.41 8.44
CA GLY A 42 -10.08 11.99 7.73
C GLY A 42 -10.89 13.16 7.17
N ARG A 43 -10.22 14.21 6.67
CA ARG A 43 -10.87 15.40 6.10
C ARG A 43 -11.48 15.14 4.72
N ARG A 44 -10.94 14.17 3.98
CA ARG A 44 -11.28 13.85 2.59
C ARG A 44 -11.91 12.46 2.43
N GLY A 45 -12.19 11.78 3.54
CA GLY A 45 -12.70 10.41 3.54
C GLY A 45 -12.16 9.60 4.73
N PRO A 46 -11.84 8.30 4.55
CA PRO A 46 -11.34 7.49 5.66
C PRO A 46 -10.03 8.03 6.22
N ARG A 47 -9.77 7.76 7.50
CA ARG A 47 -8.48 8.11 8.12
C ARG A 47 -7.39 7.20 7.59
N VAL A 48 -6.61 7.70 6.65
CA VAL A 48 -5.47 6.98 6.06
C VAL A 48 -4.18 7.59 6.57
N ARG A 49 -3.25 6.73 7.00
CA ARG A 49 -1.87 7.10 7.27
C ARG A 49 -0.97 6.45 6.23
N VAL A 50 -0.10 7.21 5.60
CA VAL A 50 0.90 6.72 4.65
C VAL A 50 2.29 6.81 5.26
N ARG A 51 3.09 5.76 5.08
CA ARG A 51 4.47 5.71 5.54
C ARG A 51 5.36 5.16 4.44
N VAL A 52 6.32 5.96 4.01
CA VAL A 52 7.40 5.47 3.16
C VAL A 52 8.45 4.83 4.06
N VAL A 53 8.83 3.60 3.73
CA VAL A 53 9.79 2.81 4.51
C VAL A 53 10.87 2.24 3.60
N ASP A 54 12.11 2.21 4.09
CA ASP A 54 13.27 1.82 3.29
C ASP A 54 13.15 0.38 2.77
N CYS A 55 12.74 -0.55 3.64
CA CYS A 55 12.61 -1.97 3.31
C CYS A 55 11.43 -2.63 4.02
N LEU A 56 10.70 -3.48 3.29
CA LEU A 56 9.67 -4.36 3.83
C LEU A 56 10.10 -5.84 3.95
N ASP A 57 11.36 -6.16 3.63
CA ASP A 57 12.00 -7.51 3.61
C ASP A 57 11.40 -8.49 2.59
N GLU A 58 10.68 -7.93 1.61
CA GLU A 58 10.00 -8.63 0.52
C GLU A 58 10.55 -8.18 -0.85
N CYS A 59 11.86 -7.99 -0.93
CA CYS A 59 12.52 -7.43 -2.11
C CYS A 59 12.23 -8.22 -3.40
N ASP A 60 12.06 -9.55 -3.31
CA ASP A 60 11.75 -10.43 -4.45
C ASP A 60 10.36 -10.18 -5.04
N ARG A 61 9.45 -9.56 -4.27
CA ARG A 61 8.09 -9.23 -4.71
C ARG A 61 8.00 -7.90 -5.45
N SER A 62 9.04 -7.06 -5.37
CA SER A 62 9.21 -5.77 -6.07
C SER A 62 8.10 -4.72 -5.86
N ASN A 63 8.49 -3.47 -5.56
CA ASN A 63 7.57 -2.35 -5.35
C ASN A 63 6.40 -2.74 -4.42
N VAL A 64 6.78 -3.10 -3.20
CA VAL A 64 5.84 -3.67 -2.23
C VAL A 64 5.05 -2.56 -1.56
N VAL A 65 3.74 -2.75 -1.48
CA VAL A 65 2.80 -1.94 -0.69
C VAL A 65 2.14 -2.85 0.34
N LEU A 66 2.15 -2.43 1.60
CA LEU A 66 1.40 -3.08 2.66
C LEU A 66 0.23 -2.19 3.07
N VAL A 67 -0.99 -2.69 2.92
CA VAL A 67 -2.20 -2.05 3.43
C VAL A 67 -2.65 -2.78 4.68
N ARG A 68 -2.69 -2.07 5.80
CA ARG A 68 -3.24 -2.58 7.07
C ARG A 68 -4.61 -1.98 7.30
N ASP A 69 -5.65 -2.80 7.26
CA ASP A 69 -7.03 -2.35 7.49
C ASP A 69 -7.47 -2.68 8.92
N PHE A 70 -7.63 -1.65 9.74
CA PHE A 70 -8.07 -1.73 11.14
C PHE A 70 -9.59 -1.87 11.28
N THR A 71 -10.35 -1.67 10.20
CA THR A 71 -11.80 -1.77 10.16
C THR A 71 -12.29 -3.19 9.84
N TRP A 72 -11.38 -4.06 9.39
CA TRP A 72 -11.73 -5.40 8.91
C TRP A 72 -12.36 -6.32 9.96
N PHE A 73 -11.92 -6.23 11.21
CA PHE A 73 -12.40 -7.09 12.30
C PHE A 73 -13.22 -6.30 13.32
N PRO A 74 -14.40 -6.80 13.74
CA PRO A 74 -15.16 -6.19 14.83
C PRO A 74 -14.31 -6.05 16.09
N GLY A 75 -14.27 -4.85 16.68
CA GLY A 75 -13.48 -4.56 17.89
C GLY A 75 -12.04 -4.09 17.65
N GLY A 76 -11.59 -3.98 16.39
CA GLY A 76 -10.59 -3.00 15.91
C GLY A 76 -9.17 -2.98 16.51
N ARG A 77 -8.75 -3.97 17.30
CA ARG A 77 -7.41 -3.95 17.94
C ARG A 77 -6.28 -4.48 17.05
N ARG A 78 -6.58 -5.36 16.10
CA ARG A 78 -5.60 -5.95 15.17
C ARG A 78 -6.05 -5.68 13.73
N PRO A 79 -5.17 -5.15 12.85
CA PRO A 79 -5.51 -4.97 11.45
C PRO A 79 -5.50 -6.29 10.70
N LYS A 80 -6.18 -6.32 9.55
CA LYS A 80 -5.89 -7.28 8.49
C LYS A 80 -4.81 -6.70 7.58
N ASP A 81 -3.74 -7.47 7.39
CA ASP A 81 -2.61 -7.08 6.56
C ASP A 81 -2.78 -7.63 5.14
N PHE A 82 -2.68 -6.74 4.16
CA PHE A 82 -2.70 -7.07 2.73
C PHE A 82 -1.38 -6.65 2.10
N TRP A 83 -0.62 -7.64 1.63
CA TRP A 83 0.68 -7.42 1.01
C TRP A 83 0.53 -7.47 -0.51
N LEU A 84 0.94 -6.40 -1.19
CA LEU A 84 0.90 -6.29 -2.64
C LEU A 84 2.32 -6.15 -3.18
N GLY A 85 2.64 -6.97 -4.19
CA GLY A 85 3.91 -6.93 -4.92
C GLY A 85 3.67 -6.68 -6.41
N GLY A 86 4.71 -6.27 -7.11
CA GLY A 86 4.64 -5.93 -8.53
C GLY A 86 3.71 -4.76 -8.82
N VAL A 87 3.56 -3.82 -7.87
CA VAL A 87 2.84 -2.56 -8.10
C VAL A 87 3.77 -1.68 -8.95
N LEU A 88 3.71 -1.83 -10.27
CA LEU A 88 4.72 -1.28 -11.19
C LEU A 88 4.17 -0.33 -12.24
N SER A 89 2.91 -0.51 -12.62
CA SER A 89 2.23 0.32 -13.62
C SER A 89 1.28 1.31 -12.95
N THR A 90 1.09 2.48 -13.56
CA THR A 90 0.13 3.49 -13.14
C THR A 90 -1.25 2.91 -12.84
N GLY A 91 -1.83 2.10 -13.75
CA GLY A 91 -3.16 1.51 -13.52
C GLY A 91 -3.24 0.53 -12.32
N VAL A 92 -2.13 -0.08 -11.90
CA VAL A 92 -2.12 -0.90 -10.66
C VAL A 92 -1.99 0.01 -9.44
N THR A 93 -1.25 1.10 -9.54
CA THR A 93 -1.19 2.12 -8.48
C THR A 93 -2.54 2.79 -8.26
N GLU A 94 -3.21 3.23 -9.32
CA GLU A 94 -4.56 3.79 -9.27
C GLU A 94 -5.53 2.81 -8.59
N ALA A 95 -5.53 1.54 -8.99
CA ALA A 95 -6.36 0.52 -8.37
C ALA A 95 -6.07 0.33 -6.86
N VAL A 96 -4.81 0.44 -6.42
CA VAL A 96 -4.46 0.42 -4.99
C VAL A 96 -4.99 1.67 -4.28
N VAL A 97 -4.83 2.84 -4.88
CA VAL A 97 -5.27 4.14 -4.33
C VAL A 97 -6.78 4.16 -4.15
N ASP A 98 -7.54 3.75 -5.17
CA ASP A 98 -8.99 3.69 -5.13
C ASP A 98 -9.48 2.68 -4.09
N TRP A 99 -8.88 1.48 -4.07
CA TRP A 99 -9.22 0.47 -3.07
C TRP A 99 -8.93 0.93 -1.63
N VAL A 100 -7.84 1.66 -1.37
CA VAL A 100 -7.56 2.20 -0.03
C VAL A 100 -8.60 3.24 0.38
N ARG A 101 -9.10 4.05 -0.56
CA ARG A 101 -10.15 5.05 -0.31
C ARG A 101 -11.51 4.41 -0.05
N GLU A 102 -11.87 3.40 -0.82
CA GLU A 102 -13.17 2.72 -0.73
C GLU A 102 -13.22 1.72 0.43
N GLY A 103 -12.11 1.01 0.67
CA GLY A 103 -12.05 -0.10 1.61
C GLY A 103 -12.69 -1.37 1.09
N GLY A 104 -12.96 -2.30 2.02
CA GLY A 104 -13.58 -3.58 1.68
C GLY A 104 -12.61 -4.59 1.08
N PRO A 105 -13.11 -5.70 0.50
CA PRO A 105 -12.29 -6.77 -0.07
C PRO A 105 -11.36 -6.28 -1.17
N VAL A 106 -10.22 -6.96 -1.34
CA VAL A 106 -9.29 -6.65 -2.44
C VAL A 106 -10.01 -6.86 -3.79
N PRO A 107 -10.00 -5.86 -4.69
CA PRO A 107 -10.64 -5.99 -6.00
C PRO A 107 -9.91 -7.01 -6.88
N GLU A 108 -10.64 -7.61 -7.83
CA GLU A 108 -10.12 -8.66 -8.72
C GLU A 108 -8.83 -8.24 -9.45
N THR A 109 -8.77 -6.99 -9.90
CA THR A 109 -7.61 -6.39 -10.58
C THR A 109 -6.32 -6.43 -9.76
N LEU A 110 -6.43 -6.44 -8.43
CA LEU A 110 -5.31 -6.50 -7.49
C LEU A 110 -5.00 -7.92 -6.99
N GLN A 111 -5.87 -8.90 -7.20
CA GLN A 111 -5.71 -10.25 -6.62
C GLN A 111 -4.39 -10.91 -7.01
N ARG A 112 -3.96 -10.77 -8.28
CA ARG A 112 -2.67 -11.29 -8.75
C ARG A 112 -1.43 -10.67 -8.07
N HIS A 113 -1.60 -9.50 -7.47
CA HIS A 113 -0.54 -8.76 -6.77
C HIS A 113 -0.47 -9.15 -5.29
N VAL A 114 -1.54 -9.73 -4.73
CA VAL A 114 -1.60 -10.14 -3.33
C VAL A 114 -0.68 -11.33 -3.07
N PHE A 115 0.03 -11.28 -1.96
CA PHE A 115 0.83 -12.40 -1.47
C PHE A 115 0.83 -12.49 0.05
N ARG A 116 1.39 -13.57 0.58
CA ARG A 116 1.63 -13.70 2.02
C ARG A 116 3.02 -13.18 2.34
N GLY A 117 3.13 -12.06 3.05
CA GLY A 117 4.41 -11.56 3.55
C GLY A 117 4.98 -12.46 4.64
N LYS A 118 6.31 -12.48 4.76
CA LYS A 118 7.08 -13.19 5.80
C LYS A 118 6.72 -12.74 7.21
N ARG A 119 6.22 -11.50 7.36
CA ARG A 119 5.78 -10.92 8.62
C ARG A 119 4.25 -11.02 8.84
N GLY A 120 3.54 -11.82 8.03
CA GLY A 120 2.07 -11.95 7.99
C GLY A 120 1.53 -13.31 8.42
#